data_AF-A0A6A6K390-F1
#
_entry.id   AF-A0A6A6K390-F1
#
_cell.length_a   1.000
_cell.length_b   1.000
_cell.length_c   1.000
_cell.angle_alpha   90.00
_cell.angle_beta   90.00
_cell.angle_gamma   90.00
#
_symmetry.space_group_name_H-M   'P 1'
#
loop_
_entity.id
_entity.type
_entity.pdbx_description
1 polymer ?
#
loop_
_entity_poly.entity_id
_entity_poly.type
_entity_poly.pdbx_seq_one_letter_code
_entity_poly.pdbx_strand_id
1 'polypeptide(L)'
;MGSSLQIVLISGLDNQFIFYDIIRILQDEGVEIASASFSVSGNSIFHVVHAQMRESDFSFGAAKVSERLNRFINGSTSEIESEPELWNFNDLHPETWAF
;
A
#
# COMPACT_ATOMS: atom_id res chain seq x y z
N MET A 1 -20.63 5.14 2.68
CA MET A 1 -19.94 5.39 3.97
C MET A 1 -18.45 5.25 3.68
N GLY A 2 -17.55 5.34 4.66
CA GLY A 2 -16.12 5.08 4.43
C GLY A 2 -15.79 3.62 4.73
N SER A 3 -14.90 3.00 3.97
CA SER A 3 -14.32 1.70 4.30
C SER A 3 -13.15 1.90 5.27
N SER A 4 -13.10 1.11 6.33
CA SER A 4 -12.05 1.21 7.35
C SER A 4 -10.79 0.45 6.92
N LEU A 5 -9.63 1.06 7.17
CA LEU A 5 -8.31 0.50 6.91
C LEU A 5 -7.50 0.48 8.21
N GLN A 6 -6.82 -0.62 8.48
CA GLN A 6 -5.88 -0.73 9.60
C GLN A 6 -4.52 -1.13 9.06
N ILE A 7 -3.50 -0.35 9.43
CA ILE A 7 -2.11 -0.58 9.08
C ILE A 7 -1.35 -0.91 10.35
N VAL A 8 -0.61 -2.01 10.33
CA VAL A 8 0.29 -2.41 11.41
C VAL A 8 1.68 -2.63 10.82
N LEU A 9 2.65 -1.83 11.28
CA LEU A 9 4.05 -1.98 10.91
C LEU A 9 4.88 -2.30 12.13
N ILE A 10 5.94 -3.10 11.95
CA ILE A 10 6.87 -3.46 13.02
C ILE A 10 8.26 -3.05 12.57
N SER A 11 8.97 -2.29 13.40
CA SER A 11 10.34 -1.85 13.14
C SER A 11 11.27 -2.11 14.31
N GLY A 12 12.57 -2.02 14.08
CA GLY A 12 13.56 -1.91 15.15
C GLY A 12 13.60 -0.51 15.78
N LEU A 13 14.46 -0.33 16.78
CA LEU A 13 14.70 0.94 17.48
C LEU A 13 15.55 1.95 16.68
N ASP A 14 16.19 1.47 15.63
CA ASP A 14 17.13 2.19 14.77
C ASP A 14 16.45 3.12 13.76
N ASN A 15 15.15 2.93 13.51
CA ASN A 15 14.43 3.71 12.51
C ASN A 15 13.42 4.69 13.13
N GLN A 16 13.91 5.90 13.39
CA GLN A 16 13.19 6.95 14.12
C GLN A 16 12.05 7.61 13.32
N PHE A 17 12.02 7.46 11.99
CA PHE A 17 11.10 8.20 11.13
C PHE A 17 9.96 7.36 10.56
N ILE A 18 9.97 6.03 10.73
CA ILE A 18 8.95 5.12 10.19
C ILE A 18 7.53 5.58 10.50
N PHE A 19 7.25 5.97 11.74
CA PHE A 19 5.91 6.39 12.15
C PHE A 19 5.40 7.58 11.31
N TYR A 20 6.28 8.56 11.06
CA TYR A 20 5.96 9.74 10.27
C TYR A 20 5.84 9.41 8.78
N ASP A 21 6.72 8.56 8.25
CA ASP A 21 6.70 8.19 6.83
C ASP A 21 5.45 7.38 6.47
N ILE A 22 4.99 6.47 7.34
CA ILE A 22 3.72 5.76 7.16
C ILE A 22 2.56 6.77 7.06
N ILE A 23 2.49 7.71 8.00
CA ILE A 23 1.44 8.75 8.03
C ILE A 23 1.46 9.56 6.73
N ARG A 24 2.64 9.97 6.26
CA ARG A 24 2.79 10.69 4.99
C ARG A 24 2.34 9.88 3.79
N ILE A 25 2.75 8.61 3.68
CA ILE A 25 2.35 7.74 2.56
C ILE A 25 0.82 7.65 2.50
N LEU A 26 0.15 7.50 3.65
CA LEU A 26 -1.31 7.43 3.70
C LEU A 26 -1.97 8.76 3.29
N GLN A 27 -1.44 9.89 3.76
CA GLN A 27 -1.95 11.21 3.40
C GLN A 27 -1.77 11.53 1.91
N ASP A 28 -0.61 11.19 1.34
CA ASP A 28 -0.33 11.36 -0.09
C ASP A 28 -1.29 10.55 -0.97
N GLU A 29 -1.82 9.44 -0.46
CA GLU A 29 -2.83 8.60 -1.12
C GLU A 29 -4.27 9.02 -0.82
N GLY A 30 -4.48 10.17 -0.17
CA GLY A 30 -5.80 10.70 0.13
C GLY A 30 -6.55 9.91 1.21
N VAL A 31 -5.84 9.14 2.02
CA VAL A 31 -6.44 8.38 3.12
C VAL A 31 -6.64 9.28 4.33
N GLU A 32 -7.84 9.25 4.91
CA GLU A 32 -8.14 9.98 6.13
C GLU A 32 -7.64 9.18 7.35
N ILE A 33 -6.77 9.77 8.16
CA ILE A 33 -6.25 9.12 9.36
C ILE A 33 -7.18 9.41 10.54
N ALA A 34 -7.78 8.37 11.12
CA ALA A 34 -8.64 8.48 12.29
C ALA A 34 -7.83 8.44 13.60
N SER A 35 -6.82 7.59 13.66
CA SER A 35 -5.91 7.48 14.82
C SER A 35 -4.59 6.86 14.41
N ALA A 36 -3.51 7.29 15.05
CA ALA A 36 -2.20 6.69 14.90
C ALA A 36 -1.54 6.57 16.28
N SER A 37 -0.96 5.42 16.56
CA SER A 37 -0.28 5.14 17.82
C SER A 37 0.94 4.26 17.58
N PHE A 38 1.91 4.35 18.48
CA PHE A 38 3.03 3.43 18.50
C PHE A 38 3.27 2.91 19.91
N SER A 39 3.85 1.72 20.01
CA SER A 39 4.28 1.13 21.27
C SER A 39 5.62 0.44 21.08
N VAL A 40 6.40 0.37 22.16
CA VAL A 40 7.71 -0.29 22.17
C VAL A 40 7.61 -1.55 23.02
N SER A 41 8.07 -2.67 22.47
CA SER A 41 8.17 -3.94 23.19
C SER A 41 9.53 -4.57 22.90
N GLY A 42 10.39 -4.60 23.92
CA GLY A 42 11.78 -5.04 23.78
C GLY A 42 12.55 -4.16 22.79
N ASN A 43 13.03 -4.77 21.71
CA ASN A 43 13.77 -4.11 20.64
C ASN A 43 12.91 -3.78 19.41
N SER A 44 11.59 -3.91 19.52
CA SER A 44 10.65 -3.68 18.43
C SER A 44 9.71 -2.52 18.75
N ILE A 45 9.37 -1.75 17.73
CA ILE A 45 8.35 -0.72 17.75
C ILE A 45 7.18 -1.17 16.88
N PHE A 46 5.98 -1.15 17.44
CA PHE A 46 4.73 -1.44 16.75
C PHE A 46 4.06 -0.13 16.40
N HIS A 47 3.84 0.11 15.11
CA HIS A 47 3.17 1.28 14.58
C HIS A 47 1.77 0.86 14.12
N VAL A 48 0.73 1.45 14.70
CA VAL A 48 -0.66 1.14 14.38
C VAL A 48 -1.35 2.39 13.89
N VAL A 49 -1.90 2.34 12.68
CA VAL A 49 -2.68 3.44 12.09
C VAL A 49 -4.05 2.93 11.71
N HIS A 50 -5.07 3.59 12.26
CA HIS A 50 -6.46 3.42 11.89
C HIS A 50 -6.85 4.56 10.94
N ALA A 51 -7.37 4.19 9.78
CA ALA A 51 -7.65 5.11 8.71
C ALA A 51 -8.98 4.77 8.02
N GLN A 52 -9.49 5.70 7.23
CA GLN A 52 -10.70 5.57 6.46
C GLN A 52 -10.45 6.03 5.03
N MET A 53 -11.09 5.34 4.10
CA MET A 53 -11.06 5.68 2.68
C MET A 53 -12.49 5.66 2.15
N ARG A 54 -12.77 6.47 1.13
CA ARG A 54 -14.08 6.49 0.48
C ARG A 54 -14.32 5.14 -0.18
N GLU A 55 -15.53 4.61 -0.10
CA GLU A 55 -15.90 3.32 -0.73
C GLU A 55 -15.57 3.28 -2.23
N SER A 56 -15.70 4.41 -2.94
CA SER A 56 -15.36 4.53 -4.37
C SER A 56 -13.88 4.27 -4.66
N ASP A 57 -13.02 4.58 -3.70
CA ASP A 57 -11.57 4.58 -3.88
C ASP A 57 -10.94 3.36 -3.19
N PHE A 58 -11.72 2.57 -2.44
CA PHE A 58 -11.20 1.56 -1.52
C PHE A 58 -10.41 0.45 -2.21
N SER A 59 -10.91 -0.15 -3.30
CA SER A 59 -10.21 -1.29 -3.90
C SER A 59 -8.87 -0.88 -4.52
N PHE A 60 -8.87 0.18 -5.32
CA PHE A 60 -7.68 0.70 -5.98
C PHE A 60 -6.73 1.37 -4.99
N GLY A 61 -7.27 2.18 -4.07
CA GLY A 61 -6.51 2.90 -3.07
C GLY A 61 -5.87 1.97 -2.03
N ALA A 62 -6.55 0.91 -1.59
CA ALA A 62 -5.96 -0.06 -0.66
C ALA A 62 -4.79 -0.82 -1.31
N ALA A 63 -4.91 -1.19 -2.60
CA ALA A 63 -3.81 -1.80 -3.35
C ALA A 63 -2.61 -0.85 -3.48
N LYS A 64 -2.85 0.42 -3.84
CA LYS A 64 -1.82 1.44 -3.98
C LYS A 64 -1.12 1.78 -2.66
N VAL A 65 -1.87 1.88 -1.56
CA VAL A 65 -1.31 2.04 -0.21
C VAL A 65 -0.41 0.87 0.14
N SER A 66 -0.87 -0.36 -0.10
CA SER A 66 -0.10 -1.58 0.15
C SER A 66 1.20 -1.61 -0.65
N GLU A 67 1.14 -1.25 -1.93
CA GLU A 67 2.31 -1.15 -2.81
C GLU A 67 3.33 -0.12 -2.29
N ARG A 68 2.89 1.10 -1.94
CA ARG A 68 3.81 2.15 -1.47
C ARG A 68 4.42 1.82 -0.11
N LEU A 69 3.67 1.22 0.80
CA LEU A 69 4.20 0.73 2.08
C LEU A 69 5.21 -0.40 1.86
N ASN A 70 4.93 -1.34 0.94
CA ASN A 70 5.87 -2.42 0.64
C ASN A 70 7.19 -1.91 0.03
N ARG A 71 7.11 -0.92 -0.87
CA ARG A 71 8.30 -0.23 -1.42
C ARG A 71 9.06 0.55 -0.35
N PHE A 72 8.35 1.16 0.61
CA PHE A 72 8.99 1.85 1.73
C PHE A 72 9.79 0.88 2.61
N ILE A 73 9.25 -0.31 2.88
CA ILE A 73 9.88 -1.33 3.74
C ILE A 73 11.05 -2.01 3.06
N ASN A 74 10.87 -2.47 1.81
CA ASN A 74 11.89 -3.24 1.10
C ASN A 74 13.00 -2.36 0.51
N GLY A 75 12.92 -1.04 0.72
CA GLY A 75 13.68 -0.06 -0.03
C GLY A 75 13.24 -0.02 -1.50
N SER A 76 13.72 0.99 -2.23
CA SER A 76 13.73 0.86 -3.69
C SER A 76 14.77 -0.19 -4.06
N THR A 77 14.39 -1.48 -4.02
CA THR A 77 15.08 -2.50 -4.82
C THR A 77 15.19 -1.92 -6.21
N SER A 78 16.43 -1.67 -6.67
CA SER A 78 16.72 -1.13 -8.00
C SER A 78 15.82 -1.78 -9.03
N GLU A 79 15.27 -0.96 -9.93
CA GLU A 79 14.53 -1.37 -11.12
C GLU A 79 14.98 -2.76 -11.61
N ILE A 80 14.18 -3.77 -11.28
CA ILE A 80 13.96 -4.82 -12.25
C ILE A 80 12.55 -4.54 -12.70
N GLU A 81 12.51 -3.79 -13.80
CA GLU A 81 11.40 -3.60 -14.71
C GLU A 81 10.70 -4.94 -14.90
N SER A 82 9.78 -5.26 -13.99
CA SER A 82 8.81 -6.30 -14.22
C SER A 82 7.80 -5.60 -15.11
N GLU A 83 8.04 -5.66 -16.43
CA GLU A 83 7.02 -5.26 -17.38
C GLU A 83 5.71 -5.84 -16.87
N PRO A 84 4.68 -5.01 -16.62
CA PRO A 84 3.38 -5.58 -16.39
C PRO A 84 3.11 -6.40 -17.65
N GLU A 85 2.87 -7.71 -17.50
CA GLU A 85 2.21 -8.52 -18.52
C GLU A 85 0.81 -7.90 -18.69
N LEU A 86 0.78 -6.72 -19.30
CA LEU A 86 -0.39 -6.04 -19.80
C LEU A 86 -0.81 -6.89 -20.98
N TRP A 87 -1.51 -7.96 -20.65
CA TRP A 87 -2.42 -8.65 -21.54
C TRP A 87 -1.76 -9.03 -22.88
N ASN A 88 -1.51 -10.31 -23.11
CA ASN A 88 -1.40 -10.83 -24.47
C ASN A 88 -2.76 -10.63 -25.21
N PHE A 89 -3.13 -9.38 -25.51
CA PHE A 89 -4.23 -8.98 -26.38
C PHE A 89 -3.94 -9.37 -27.84
N ASN A 90 -2.74 -9.91 -28.11
CA ASN A 90 -2.41 -10.55 -29.37
C ASN A 90 -2.89 -12.01 -29.48
N ASP A 91 -3.42 -12.62 -28.42
CA ASP A 91 -4.04 -13.97 -28.50
C ASP A 91 -5.53 -13.94 -28.87
N LEU A 92 -6.12 -12.76 -29.13
CA LEU A 92 -7.42 -12.65 -29.76
C LEU A 92 -7.27 -12.81 -31.27
N HIS A 93 -7.13 -14.07 -31.70
CA HIS A 93 -7.26 -14.46 -33.10
C HIS A 93 -8.68 -14.09 -33.57
N PRO A 94 -8.84 -13.21 -34.58
CA PRO A 94 -10.16 -12.71 -34.98
C PRO A 94 -11.01 -13.72 -35.79
N GLU A 95 -10.66 -15.01 -35.80
CA GLU A 95 -11.34 -16.01 -36.64
C GLU A 95 -12.40 -16.88 -35.93
N THR A 96 -12.76 -16.59 -34.68
CA THR A 96 -13.76 -17.41 -33.95
C THR A 96 -15.20 -16.91 -34.02
N TRP A 97 -15.50 -15.85 -34.77
CA TRP A 97 -16.87 -15.39 -35.02
C TRP A 97 -17.30 -15.76 -36.45
N ALA A 98 -17.43 -17.06 -36.71
CA ALA A 98 -18.08 -17.55 -37.91
C ALA A 98 -19.60 -17.29 -37.82
N PHE A 99 -20.14 -16.57 -38.81
CA PHE A 99 -21.55 -16.60 -39.21
C PHE A 99 -21.66 -17.23 -40.59
#